data_AF-A0AAX3LJC7-F1
#
_entry.id   AF-A0AAX3LJC7-F1
#
_cell.length_a   1.000
_cell.length_b   1.000
_cell.length_c   1.000
_cell.angle_alpha   90.00
_cell.angle_beta   90.00
_cell.angle_gamma   90.00
#
_symmetry.space_group_name_H-M   'P 1'
#
loop_
_entity.id
_entity.type
_entity.pdbx_description
1 polymer ?
#
loop_
_entity_poly.entity_id
_entity_poly.type
_entity_poly.pdbx_seq_one_letter_code
_entity_poly.pdbx_strand_id
1 'polypeptide(L)'
;MSAHILFIPIGGTDDGSNSLGPIYGGATIGQGWTLNYEMYFYMIAALSFIFGGRKWVATITFITLVILIPLFLFEIPEQYLQYGFTMDSAYLSMVTHPIIFEFIAGAALGLLYPLLSDRLNIFSLILSFFGVVIFIYNALTHTWPGHGVLGYGLTSFLLVLSVIQLERAGYVIKSRVLLYLGGVSYSVYLLHMNIKNIFIKLFKHSGVDMGEYGLILMFFSILTTMIVAHYTHKYIEISFTRYLKNKWVLFKTVRANQI
;
A
#
# COMPACT_ATOMS: atom_id res chain seq x y z
N MET A 1 -18.48 -21.91 -4.90
CA MET A 1 -17.13 -21.31 -5.07
C MET A 1 -17.27 -20.15 -6.06
N SER A 2 -17.76 -19.01 -5.58
CA SER A 2 -17.97 -17.83 -6.42
C SER A 2 -16.65 -17.07 -6.52
N ALA A 3 -16.02 -17.12 -7.70
CA ALA A 3 -14.85 -16.32 -8.02
C ALA A 3 -15.29 -14.86 -8.20
N HIS A 4 -15.04 -14.02 -7.20
CA HIS A 4 -15.39 -12.61 -7.25
C HIS A 4 -14.26 -11.80 -7.89
N ILE A 5 -14.57 -11.18 -9.02
CA ILE A 5 -13.64 -10.39 -9.87
C ILE A 5 -13.48 -8.96 -9.34
N LEU A 6 -14.32 -8.52 -8.40
CA LEU A 6 -14.28 -7.18 -7.83
C LEU A 6 -13.57 -7.18 -6.48
N PHE A 7 -12.64 -6.24 -6.30
CA PHE A 7 -11.94 -5.88 -5.05
C PHE A 7 -12.92 -5.31 -4.01
N ILE A 8 -13.95 -6.09 -3.68
CA ILE A 8 -14.97 -5.75 -2.72
C ILE A 8 -14.73 -6.65 -1.51
N PRO A 9 -14.39 -6.12 -0.32
CA PRO A 9 -14.42 -6.88 0.93
C PRO A 9 -15.87 -7.26 1.27
N ILE A 10 -16.37 -8.31 0.63
CA ILE A 10 -17.53 -9.07 1.09
C ILE A 10 -16.92 -10.22 1.86
N GLY A 11 -17.12 -10.22 3.18
CA GLY A 11 -16.51 -11.17 4.12
C GLY A 11 -16.29 -12.56 3.52
N GLY A 12 -15.04 -13.02 3.54
CA GLY A 12 -14.73 -14.42 3.33
C GLY A 12 -15.32 -15.25 4.46
N THR A 13 -15.68 -16.51 4.15
CA THR A 13 -16.37 -17.48 5.01
C THR A 13 -16.02 -17.36 6.50
N ASP A 14 -17.07 -17.41 7.33
CA ASP A 14 -17.12 -17.28 8.79
C ASP A 14 -16.29 -18.35 9.55
N ASP A 15 -14.97 -18.36 9.35
CA ASP A 15 -14.03 -19.15 10.15
C ASP A 15 -13.40 -18.34 11.30
N GLY A 16 -13.95 -17.15 11.60
CA GLY A 16 -13.50 -16.25 12.67
C GLY A 16 -12.18 -15.53 12.40
N SER A 17 -11.45 -15.91 11.33
CA SER A 17 -10.18 -15.29 10.96
C SER A 17 -10.34 -14.10 10.02
N ASN A 18 -11.41 -14.10 9.21
CA ASN A 18 -11.71 -13.05 8.23
C ASN A 18 -12.39 -11.80 8.81
N SER A 19 -12.82 -11.85 10.08
CA SER A 19 -13.49 -10.76 10.81
C SER A 19 -12.53 -9.90 11.64
N LEU A 20 -11.26 -10.30 11.75
CA LEU A 20 -10.24 -9.53 12.46
C LEU A 20 -9.58 -8.50 11.54
N GLY A 21 -9.51 -7.26 12.00
CA GLY A 21 -8.79 -6.18 11.33
C GLY A 21 -7.29 -6.49 11.23
N PRO A 22 -6.59 -5.99 10.20
CA PRO A 22 -7.08 -5.10 9.14
C PRO A 22 -7.67 -5.82 7.91
N ILE A 23 -7.70 -7.15 7.87
CA ILE A 23 -7.93 -7.91 6.64
C ILE A 23 -9.39 -7.87 6.18
N TYR A 24 -10.36 -7.85 7.10
CA TYR A 24 -11.81 -7.70 6.86
C TYR A 24 -12.33 -8.30 5.54
N GLY A 25 -12.17 -9.61 5.37
CA GLY A 25 -12.52 -10.32 4.14
C GLY A 25 -11.36 -10.38 3.14
N GLY A 26 -10.75 -11.54 3.02
CA GLY A 26 -9.66 -11.78 2.06
C GLY A 26 -10.11 -11.68 0.61
N ALA A 27 -9.37 -10.90 -0.19
CA ALA A 27 -9.50 -10.93 -1.64
C ALA A 27 -8.91 -12.24 -2.23
N THR A 28 -9.29 -12.57 -3.47
CA THR A 28 -8.74 -13.73 -4.20
C THR A 28 -7.21 -13.71 -4.32
N ILE A 29 -6.63 -12.51 -4.32
CA ILE A 29 -5.19 -12.28 -4.21
C ILE A 29 -4.87 -12.01 -2.74
N GLY A 30 -3.89 -12.71 -2.18
CA GLY A 30 -3.56 -12.61 -0.73
C GLY A 30 -3.21 -11.20 -0.24
N GLN A 31 -2.82 -10.30 -1.14
CA GLN A 31 -2.53 -8.88 -0.87
C GLN A 31 -3.70 -7.93 -1.20
N GLY A 32 -4.86 -8.44 -1.60
CA GLY A 32 -5.95 -7.57 -2.06
C GLY A 32 -6.65 -6.81 -0.92
N TRP A 33 -6.46 -7.20 0.34
CA TRP A 33 -6.99 -6.44 1.47
C TRP A 33 -6.36 -5.04 1.57
N THR A 34 -5.05 -4.91 1.41
CA THR A 34 -4.36 -3.60 1.36
C THR A 34 -4.76 -2.79 0.13
N LEU A 35 -5.01 -3.46 -1.01
CA LEU A 35 -5.47 -2.78 -2.22
C LEU A 35 -6.86 -2.14 -2.03
N ASN A 36 -7.73 -2.74 -1.20
CA ASN A 36 -9.03 -2.12 -0.84
C ASN A 36 -8.82 -0.79 -0.10
N TYR A 37 -7.87 -0.75 0.85
CA TYR A 37 -7.50 0.49 1.54
C TYR A 37 -6.90 1.53 0.58
N GLU A 38 -6.06 1.11 -0.38
CA GLU A 38 -5.52 2.00 -1.40
C GLU A 38 -6.62 2.60 -2.28
N MET A 39 -7.56 1.79 -2.75
CA MET A 39 -8.69 2.26 -3.57
C MET A 39 -9.59 3.23 -2.79
N TYR A 40 -9.83 2.96 -1.50
CA TYR A 40 -10.53 3.87 -0.59
C TYR A 40 -9.79 5.21 -0.47
N PHE A 41 -8.48 5.19 -0.21
CA PHE A 41 -7.67 6.40 -0.15
C PHE A 41 -7.69 7.19 -1.46
N TYR A 42 -7.53 6.52 -2.60
CA TYR A 42 -7.57 7.17 -3.91
C TYR A 42 -8.93 7.81 -4.22
N MET A 43 -10.03 7.17 -3.82
CA MET A 43 -11.35 7.75 -3.94
C MET A 43 -11.45 9.07 -3.14
N ILE A 44 -11.03 9.07 -1.88
CA ILE A 44 -11.04 10.28 -1.04
C ILE A 44 -10.12 11.36 -1.61
N ALA A 45 -8.90 11.00 -2.01
CA ALA A 45 -7.93 11.93 -2.58
C ALA A 45 -8.44 12.53 -3.90
N ALA A 46 -9.08 11.73 -4.76
CA ALA A 46 -9.68 12.19 -6.01
C ALA A 46 -10.86 13.16 -5.76
N LEU A 47 -11.76 12.84 -4.83
CA LEU A 47 -12.82 13.77 -4.41
C LEU A 47 -12.26 15.07 -3.84
N SER A 48 -11.14 14.97 -3.12
CA SER A 48 -10.48 16.12 -2.52
C SER A 48 -9.86 17.07 -3.55
N PHE A 49 -9.60 16.62 -4.78
CA PHE A 49 -9.14 17.51 -5.86
C PHE A 49 -10.17 18.55 -6.28
N ILE A 50 -11.46 18.37 -5.97
CA ILE A 50 -12.50 19.40 -6.18
C ILE A 50 -12.17 20.68 -5.40
N PHE A 51 -11.44 20.57 -4.27
CA PHE A 51 -11.04 21.70 -3.43
C PHE A 51 -9.74 22.38 -3.91
N GLY A 52 -9.21 22.02 -5.08
CA GLY A 52 -8.07 22.67 -5.72
C GLY A 52 -6.81 22.70 -4.84
N GLY A 53 -6.32 23.90 -4.52
CA GLY A 53 -5.12 24.10 -3.69
C GLY A 53 -5.23 23.54 -2.26
N ARG A 54 -6.46 23.32 -1.77
CA ARG A 54 -6.72 22.76 -0.42
C ARG A 54 -6.93 21.25 -0.42
N LYS A 55 -6.65 20.57 -1.52
CA LYS A 55 -6.85 19.12 -1.69
C LYS A 55 -6.31 18.27 -0.54
N TRP A 56 -5.09 18.51 -0.07
CA TRP A 56 -4.52 17.69 1.01
C TRP A 56 -5.18 17.94 2.36
N VAL A 57 -5.59 19.18 2.63
CA VAL A 57 -6.39 19.53 3.82
C VAL A 57 -7.74 18.83 3.76
N ALA A 58 -8.40 18.83 2.59
CA ALA A 58 -9.66 18.12 2.39
C ALA A 58 -9.49 16.60 2.57
N THR A 59 -8.44 15.99 2.01
CA THR A 59 -8.14 14.56 2.20
C THR A 59 -7.98 14.23 3.69
N ILE A 60 -7.16 14.99 4.41
CA ILE A 60 -6.96 14.80 5.86
C ILE A 60 -8.28 14.95 6.61
N THR A 61 -9.07 15.97 6.28
CA THR A 61 -10.36 16.23 6.93
C THR A 61 -11.34 15.08 6.71
N PHE A 62 -11.51 14.60 5.48
CA PHE A 62 -12.42 13.48 5.19
C PHE A 62 -12.00 12.20 5.89
N ILE A 63 -10.73 11.81 5.83
CA ILE A 63 -10.24 10.60 6.52
C ILE A 63 -10.44 10.75 8.04
N THR A 64 -10.13 11.93 8.58
CA THR A 64 -10.30 12.21 10.02
C THR A 64 -11.76 12.09 10.44
N LEU A 65 -12.69 12.64 9.67
CA LEU A 65 -14.13 12.55 9.97
C LEU A 65 -14.63 11.11 9.95
N VAL A 66 -14.16 10.29 9.01
CA VAL A 66 -14.52 8.86 8.94
C VAL A 66 -14.09 8.10 10.20
N ILE A 67 -13.03 8.52 10.88
CA ILE A 67 -12.56 7.90 12.13
C ILE A 67 -13.24 8.49 13.35
N LEU A 68 -13.30 9.82 13.44
CA LEU A 68 -13.81 10.51 14.62
C LEU A 68 -15.31 10.26 14.81
N ILE A 69 -16.11 10.23 13.75
CA ILE A 69 -17.56 10.01 13.87
C ILE A 69 -17.86 8.69 14.61
N PRO A 70 -17.33 7.53 14.19
CA PRO A 70 -17.48 6.28 14.95
C PRO A 70 -16.95 6.35 16.38
N LEU A 71 -15.81 7.01 16.63
CA LEU A 71 -15.25 7.15 17.98
C LEU A 71 -16.16 7.92 18.94
N PHE A 72 -17.00 8.83 18.43
CA PHE A 72 -18.00 9.55 19.23
C PHE A 72 -19.32 8.79 19.36
N LEU A 73 -19.66 7.92 18.41
CA LEU A 73 -20.95 7.22 18.36
C LEU A 73 -20.92 5.84 19.04
N PHE A 74 -19.76 5.20 19.12
CA PHE A 74 -19.61 3.84 19.62
C PHE A 74 -18.58 3.77 20.76
N GLU A 75 -18.72 2.76 21.61
CA GLU A 75 -17.70 2.45 22.62
C GLU A 75 -16.39 2.03 21.94
N ILE A 76 -15.27 2.58 22.42
CA ILE A 76 -13.95 2.32 21.85
C ILE A 76 -13.48 0.92 22.30
N PRO A 77 -13.19 -0.01 21.37
CA PRO A 77 -12.69 -1.34 21.72
C PRO A 77 -11.34 -1.30 22.45
N GLU A 78 -11.09 -2.22 23.38
CA GLU A 78 -9.87 -2.29 24.21
C GLU A 78 -8.55 -2.38 23.40
N GLN A 79 -8.62 -2.71 22.11
CA GLN A 79 -7.48 -2.78 21.20
C GLN A 79 -7.77 -2.09 19.85
N TYR A 80 -8.49 -0.97 19.90
CA TYR A 80 -8.90 -0.22 18.70
C TYR A 80 -7.75 0.00 17.71
N LEU A 81 -6.57 0.44 18.18
CA LEU A 81 -5.42 0.73 17.31
C LEU A 81 -4.90 -0.46 16.50
N GLN A 82 -5.19 -1.69 16.94
CA GLN A 82 -4.75 -2.91 16.27
C GLN A 82 -5.85 -3.53 15.40
N TYR A 83 -7.09 -3.56 15.89
CA TYR A 83 -8.18 -4.31 15.27
C TYR A 83 -9.34 -3.45 14.78
N GLY A 84 -9.33 -2.14 15.03
CA GLY A 84 -10.39 -1.22 14.66
C GLY A 84 -11.75 -1.55 15.28
N PHE A 85 -12.81 -1.06 14.64
CA PHE A 85 -14.18 -1.40 14.98
C PHE A 85 -14.60 -2.71 14.30
N THR A 86 -15.49 -3.46 14.94
CA THR A 86 -16.18 -4.60 14.32
C THR A 86 -17.64 -4.22 14.11
N MET A 87 -17.97 -3.89 12.87
CA MET A 87 -19.30 -3.47 12.41
C MET A 87 -19.96 -4.58 11.58
N ASP A 88 -21.29 -4.53 11.46
CA ASP A 88 -22.06 -5.50 10.66
C ASP A 88 -21.61 -5.58 9.19
N SER A 89 -21.06 -4.48 8.67
CA SER A 89 -20.47 -4.43 7.35
C SER A 89 -18.95 -4.45 7.43
N ALA A 90 -18.32 -5.42 6.76
CA ALA A 90 -16.85 -5.50 6.62
C ALA A 90 -16.25 -4.21 6.04
N TYR A 91 -16.98 -3.52 5.16
CA TYR A 91 -16.58 -2.22 4.64
C TYR A 91 -16.53 -1.14 5.70
N LEU A 92 -17.57 -1.07 6.55
CA LEU A 92 -17.60 -0.08 7.62
C LEU A 92 -16.47 -0.34 8.62
N SER A 93 -16.23 -1.61 8.96
CA SER A 93 -15.08 -2.00 9.77
C SER A 93 -13.75 -1.58 9.12
N MET A 94 -13.59 -1.81 7.81
CA MET A 94 -12.39 -1.44 7.06
C MET A 94 -12.17 0.08 7.02
N VAL A 95 -13.15 0.88 6.59
CA VAL A 95 -12.95 2.33 6.42
C VAL A 95 -12.76 3.05 7.75
N THR A 96 -13.18 2.45 8.87
CA THR A 96 -12.99 2.99 10.22
C THR A 96 -11.76 2.42 10.94
N HIS A 97 -11.01 1.54 10.28
CA HIS A 97 -9.84 0.89 10.85
C HIS A 97 -8.64 1.86 10.99
N PRO A 98 -7.93 1.89 12.13
CA PRO A 98 -6.86 2.86 12.39
C PRO A 98 -5.67 2.82 11.42
N ILE A 99 -5.52 1.77 10.61
CA ILE A 99 -4.51 1.75 9.52
C ILE A 99 -4.67 2.95 8.58
N ILE A 100 -5.89 3.51 8.45
CA ILE A 100 -6.12 4.68 7.61
C ILE A 100 -5.42 5.96 8.12
N PHE A 101 -4.97 5.99 9.39
CA PHE A 101 -4.13 7.07 9.90
C PHE A 101 -2.80 7.17 9.13
N GLU A 102 -2.31 6.07 8.55
CA GLU A 102 -1.12 6.10 7.70
C GLU A 102 -1.34 6.95 6.43
N PHE A 103 -2.57 6.95 5.88
CA PHE A 103 -2.92 7.82 4.76
C PHE A 103 -2.95 9.30 5.15
N ILE A 104 -3.36 9.61 6.39
CA ILE A 104 -3.26 10.98 6.92
C ILE A 104 -1.79 11.38 7.00
N ALA A 105 -0.91 10.50 7.49
CA ALA A 105 0.52 10.75 7.55
C ALA A 105 1.11 11.02 6.15
N GLY A 106 0.73 10.23 5.14
CA GLY A 106 1.11 10.46 3.74
C GLY A 106 0.59 11.79 3.18
N ALA A 107 -0.67 12.14 3.44
CA ALA A 107 -1.24 13.43 3.01
C ALA A 107 -0.56 14.62 3.72
N ALA A 108 -0.17 14.46 4.99
CA ALA A 108 0.59 15.44 5.75
C ALA A 108 1.99 15.65 5.16
N LEU A 109 2.67 14.59 4.70
CA LEU A 109 3.92 14.73 3.93
C LEU A 109 3.71 15.54 2.64
N GLY A 110 2.58 15.36 1.97
CA GLY A 110 2.21 16.17 0.80
C GLY A 110 2.04 17.67 1.11
N LEU A 111 1.54 18.01 2.30
CA LEU A 111 1.48 19.40 2.80
C LEU A 111 2.86 19.93 3.22
N LEU A 112 3.69 19.08 3.81
CA LEU A 112 5.02 19.43 4.28
C LEU A 112 6.01 19.63 3.11
N TYR A 113 5.85 18.88 2.02
CA TYR A 113 6.80 18.83 0.91
C TYR A 113 7.22 20.21 0.35
N PRO A 114 6.30 21.17 0.11
CA PRO A 114 6.68 22.52 -0.36
C PRO A 114 7.43 23.36 0.67
N LEU A 115 7.35 23.01 1.96
CA LEU A 115 8.01 23.69 3.07
C LEU A 115 9.41 23.12 3.36
N LEU A 116 9.73 21.96 2.76
CA LEU A 116 11.05 21.35 2.93
C LEU A 116 12.13 22.20 2.27
N SER A 117 13.27 22.30 2.95
CA SER A 117 14.44 23.02 2.46
C SER A 117 15.06 22.31 1.26
N ASP A 118 15.46 23.09 0.26
CA ASP A 118 16.26 22.61 -0.89
C ASP A 118 17.72 22.33 -0.51
N ARG A 119 18.12 22.59 0.74
CA ARG A 119 19.44 22.27 1.29
C ARG A 119 19.31 21.31 2.46
N LEU A 120 20.17 20.30 2.50
CA LEU A 120 20.33 19.43 3.66
C LEU A 120 21.08 20.19 4.76
N ASN A 121 20.40 20.50 5.85
CA ASN A 121 21.06 20.92 7.08
C ASN A 121 21.39 19.69 7.95
N ILE A 122 22.18 19.91 9.00
CA ILE A 122 22.59 18.83 9.91
C ILE A 122 21.38 18.12 10.54
N PHE A 123 20.31 18.86 10.82
CA PHE A 123 19.08 18.31 11.39
C PHE A 123 18.38 17.35 10.42
N SER A 124 18.24 17.71 9.14
CA SER A 124 17.68 16.87 8.09
C SER A 124 18.50 15.60 7.88
N LEU A 125 19.83 15.71 7.94
CA LEU A 125 20.73 14.55 7.85
C LEU A 125 20.58 13.61 9.04
N ILE A 126 20.57 14.17 10.26
CA ILE A 126 20.34 13.41 11.50
C ILE A 126 18.98 12.70 11.43
N LEU A 127 17.91 13.43 11.10
CA LEU A 127 16.57 12.87 10.97
C LEU A 127 16.51 11.76 9.93
N SER A 128 17.18 11.95 8.78
CA SER A 128 17.24 10.94 7.72
C SER A 128 18.00 9.68 8.15
N PHE A 129 19.14 9.86 8.81
CA PHE A 129 19.93 8.76 9.34
C PHE A 129 19.15 7.96 10.38
N PHE A 130 18.58 8.64 11.38
CA PHE A 130 17.78 7.97 12.41
C PHE A 130 16.51 7.33 11.84
N GLY A 131 15.84 7.96 10.86
CA GLY A 131 14.67 7.37 10.20
C GLY A 131 15.00 6.03 9.54
N VAL A 132 16.10 5.97 8.78
CA VAL A 132 16.58 4.73 8.16
C VAL A 132 17.02 3.70 9.22
N VAL A 133 17.77 4.12 10.23
CA VAL A 133 18.26 3.21 11.29
C VAL A 133 17.09 2.61 12.07
N ILE A 134 16.10 3.41 12.45
CA ILE A 134 14.90 2.94 13.17
C ILE A 134 14.11 1.97 12.29
N PHE A 135 13.96 2.26 11.00
CA PHE A 135 13.29 1.36 10.08
C PHE A 135 14.02 0.01 9.97
N ILE A 136 15.34 0.01 9.77
CA ILE A 136 16.16 -1.21 9.71
C ILE A 136 16.08 -1.97 11.04
N TYR A 137 16.21 -1.27 12.16
CA TYR A 137 16.11 -1.87 13.49
C TYR A 137 14.77 -2.58 13.68
N ASN A 138 13.65 -1.93 13.36
CA ASN A 138 12.33 -2.53 13.46
C ASN A 138 12.18 -3.72 12.48
N ALA A 139 12.72 -3.60 11.25
CA ALA A 139 12.69 -4.69 10.27
C ALA A 139 13.44 -5.95 10.73
N LEU A 140 14.53 -5.80 11.50
CA LEU A 140 15.35 -6.92 11.99
C LEU A 140 14.84 -7.50 13.32
N THR A 141 14.34 -6.65 14.22
CA THR A 141 13.96 -7.05 15.58
C THR A 141 12.48 -7.37 15.71
N HIS A 142 11.66 -6.92 14.78
CA HIS A 142 10.20 -6.96 14.86
C HIS A 142 9.67 -6.36 16.18
N THR A 143 10.33 -5.30 16.68
CA THR A 143 9.99 -4.65 17.96
C THR A 143 8.60 -4.01 17.94
N TRP A 144 8.18 -3.46 16.80
CA TRP A 144 6.84 -2.91 16.60
C TRP A 144 6.16 -3.65 15.43
N PRO A 145 5.77 -4.92 15.65
CA PRO A 145 5.24 -5.75 14.59
C PRO A 145 3.79 -5.38 14.29
N GLY A 146 3.40 -5.48 13.02
CA GLY A 146 2.02 -5.29 12.59
C GLY A 146 1.76 -4.01 11.82
N HIS A 147 0.48 -3.72 11.61
CA HIS A 147 -0.01 -2.62 10.79
C HIS A 147 -0.40 -1.41 11.64
N GLY A 148 -0.55 -0.24 11.03
CA GLY A 148 -0.97 0.97 11.71
C GLY A 148 0.18 1.73 12.35
N VAL A 149 -0.19 2.81 13.05
CA VAL A 149 0.73 3.79 13.65
C VAL A 149 1.71 3.15 14.64
N LEU A 150 1.23 2.19 15.44
CA LEU A 150 2.04 1.47 16.44
C LEU A 150 2.86 0.31 15.86
N GLY A 151 2.66 -0.03 14.58
CA GLY A 151 3.44 -1.03 13.86
C GLY A 151 4.48 -0.36 12.95
N TYR A 152 4.44 -0.69 11.65
CA TYR A 152 5.33 -0.09 10.65
C TYR A 152 4.97 1.35 10.24
N GLY A 153 3.87 1.93 10.71
CA GLY A 153 3.41 3.25 10.28
C GLY A 153 4.42 4.37 10.58
N LEU A 154 4.90 4.46 11.83
CA LEU A 154 5.87 5.49 12.22
C LEU A 154 7.21 5.33 11.49
N THR A 155 7.73 4.10 11.40
CA THR A 155 9.02 3.84 10.77
C THR A 155 8.97 4.07 9.26
N SER A 156 7.86 3.71 8.62
CA SER A 156 7.60 4.00 7.20
C SER A 156 7.48 5.51 6.95
N PHE A 157 6.77 6.24 7.81
CA PHE A 157 6.65 7.68 7.71
C PHE A 157 8.02 8.38 7.77
N LEU A 158 8.86 8.01 8.75
CA LEU A 158 10.21 8.57 8.88
C LEU A 158 11.07 8.22 7.67
N LEU A 159 10.99 6.99 7.17
CA LEU A 159 11.72 6.56 5.98
C LEU A 159 11.32 7.39 4.75
N VAL A 160 10.01 7.56 4.50
CA VAL A 160 9.51 8.35 3.36
C VAL A 160 9.91 9.81 3.52
N LEU A 161 9.76 10.40 4.71
CA LEU A 161 10.20 11.77 5.00
C LEU A 161 11.69 11.97 4.68
N SER A 162 12.53 11.01 5.03
CA SER A 162 13.96 11.02 4.76
C SER A 162 14.24 11.03 3.25
N VAL A 163 13.57 10.15 2.50
CA VAL A 163 13.75 10.05 1.05
C VAL A 163 13.27 11.32 0.33
N ILE A 164 12.11 11.86 0.67
CA ILE A 164 11.60 13.08 0.01
C ILE A 164 12.45 14.30 0.34
N GLN A 165 13.06 14.38 1.53
CA GLN A 165 13.97 15.46 1.90
C GLN A 165 15.28 15.39 1.11
N LEU A 166 15.82 14.17 0.91
CA LEU A 166 16.98 13.96 0.03
C LEU A 166 16.67 14.34 -1.42
N GLU A 167 15.52 13.90 -1.93
CA GLU A 167 15.05 14.25 -3.27
C GLU A 167 14.89 15.76 -3.44
N ARG A 168 14.28 16.43 -2.46
CA ARG A 168 14.10 17.90 -2.44
C ARG A 168 15.44 18.64 -2.50
N ALA A 169 16.45 18.11 -1.83
CA ALA A 169 17.80 18.67 -1.86
C ALA A 169 18.61 18.30 -3.13
N GLY A 170 17.98 17.65 -4.12
CA GLY A 170 18.59 17.31 -5.41
C GLY A 170 19.29 15.95 -5.44
N TYR A 171 19.23 15.17 -4.36
CA TYR A 171 19.80 13.82 -4.31
C TYR A 171 18.78 12.82 -4.86
N VAL A 172 18.87 12.57 -6.15
CA VAL A 172 18.00 11.62 -6.88
C VAL A 172 18.75 10.35 -7.27
N ILE A 173 18.03 9.22 -7.23
CA ILE A 173 18.55 7.93 -7.68
C ILE A 173 18.69 7.95 -9.21
N LYS A 174 19.92 7.79 -9.71
CA LYS A 174 20.23 7.74 -11.16
C LYS A 174 20.48 6.33 -11.70
N SER A 175 20.58 5.32 -10.83
CA SER A 175 20.88 3.95 -11.23
C SER A 175 19.72 3.36 -12.03
N ARG A 176 19.99 2.95 -13.28
CA ARG A 176 19.00 2.28 -14.13
C ARG A 176 18.44 1.01 -13.51
N VAL A 177 19.29 0.27 -12.78
CA VAL A 177 18.90 -0.98 -12.11
C VAL A 177 17.91 -0.68 -10.98
N LEU A 178 18.22 0.29 -10.11
CA LEU A 178 17.32 0.64 -9.00
C LEU A 178 15.99 1.21 -9.50
N LEU A 179 16.02 2.07 -10.51
CA LEU A 179 14.81 2.61 -11.13
C LEU A 179 13.96 1.50 -11.77
N TYR A 180 14.59 0.54 -12.43
CA TYR A 180 13.89 -0.61 -13.01
C TYR A 180 13.27 -1.52 -11.94
N LEU A 181 14.02 -1.85 -10.88
CA LEU A 181 13.51 -2.65 -9.77
C LEU A 181 12.35 -1.93 -9.05
N GLY A 182 12.46 -0.62 -8.84
CA GLY A 182 11.38 0.21 -8.33
C GLY A 182 10.15 0.20 -9.23
N GLY A 183 10.32 0.30 -10.55
CA GLY A 183 9.21 0.22 -11.52
C GLY A 183 8.48 -1.13 -11.48
N VAL A 184 9.23 -2.24 -11.42
CA VAL A 184 8.65 -3.60 -11.41
C VAL A 184 8.08 -4.00 -10.03
N SER A 185 8.38 -3.22 -8.98
CA SER A 185 8.04 -3.56 -7.59
C SER A 185 6.55 -3.81 -7.35
N TYR A 186 5.65 -3.06 -8.01
CA TYR A 186 4.22 -3.25 -7.88
C TYR A 186 3.76 -4.61 -8.44
N SER A 187 4.30 -5.00 -9.61
CA SER A 187 4.03 -6.31 -10.19
C SER A 187 4.58 -7.45 -9.33
N VAL A 188 5.76 -7.28 -8.72
CA VAL A 188 6.31 -8.25 -7.75
C VAL A 188 5.40 -8.37 -6.53
N TYR A 189 4.95 -7.23 -5.99
CA TYR A 189 4.04 -7.18 -4.85
C TYR A 189 2.72 -7.95 -5.11
N LEU A 190 2.12 -7.82 -6.29
CA LEU A 190 0.89 -8.55 -6.62
C LEU A 190 1.10 -10.06 -6.81
N LEU A 191 2.25 -10.46 -7.35
CA LEU A 191 2.46 -11.82 -7.84
C LEU A 191 3.19 -12.74 -6.86
N HIS A 192 4.09 -12.21 -6.01
CA HIS A 192 4.98 -13.05 -5.19
C HIS A 192 4.23 -14.03 -4.29
N MET A 193 3.14 -13.60 -3.64
CA MET A 193 2.38 -14.45 -2.72
C MET A 193 1.64 -15.57 -3.47
N ASN A 194 1.06 -15.23 -4.63
CA ASN A 194 0.35 -16.20 -5.47
C ASN A 194 1.31 -17.25 -6.03
N ILE A 195 2.46 -16.81 -6.57
CA ILE A 195 3.49 -17.71 -7.08
C ILE A 195 4.04 -18.60 -5.95
N LYS A 196 4.35 -18.03 -4.79
CA LYS A 196 4.75 -18.80 -3.61
C LYS A 196 3.73 -19.88 -3.26
N ASN A 197 2.45 -19.54 -3.23
CA ASN A 197 1.37 -20.47 -2.90
C ASN A 197 1.22 -21.58 -3.97
N ILE A 198 1.47 -21.29 -5.25
CA ILE A 198 1.50 -22.30 -6.31
C ILE A 198 2.64 -23.29 -6.06
N PHE A 199 3.85 -22.82 -5.80
CA PHE A 199 5.00 -23.68 -5.48
C PHE A 199 4.74 -24.56 -4.25
N ILE A 200 4.16 -23.99 -3.19
CA ILE A 200 3.79 -24.75 -1.99
C ILE A 200 2.78 -25.86 -2.33
N LYS A 201 1.75 -25.57 -3.14
CA LYS A 201 0.74 -26.58 -3.53
C LYS A 201 1.32 -27.68 -4.40
N LEU A 202 2.19 -27.34 -5.35
CA LEU A 202 2.85 -28.31 -6.24
C LEU A 202 3.73 -29.28 -5.45
N PHE A 203 4.54 -28.78 -4.51
CA PHE A 203 5.39 -29.63 -3.68
C PHE A 203 4.61 -30.45 -2.65
N LYS A 204 3.50 -29.94 -2.10
CA LYS A 204 2.63 -30.78 -1.25
C LYS A 204 2.03 -31.95 -2.05
N HIS A 205 1.73 -31.76 -3.33
CA HIS A 205 1.22 -32.83 -4.19
C HIS A 205 2.29 -33.86 -4.60
N SER A 206 3.57 -33.51 -4.61
CA SER A 206 4.64 -34.45 -4.95
C SER A 206 5.01 -35.40 -3.81
N GLY A 207 4.48 -35.18 -2.59
CA GLY A 207 4.77 -36.01 -1.42
C GLY A 207 6.18 -35.83 -0.84
N VAL A 208 6.92 -34.82 -1.30
CA VAL A 208 8.29 -34.52 -0.86
C VAL A 208 8.24 -33.64 0.40
N ASP A 209 9.11 -33.90 1.37
CA ASP A 209 9.21 -33.08 2.58
C ASP A 209 9.74 -31.67 2.23
N MET A 210 8.97 -30.66 2.65
CA MET A 210 9.30 -29.25 2.44
C MET A 210 10.55 -28.81 3.20
N GLY A 211 10.88 -29.47 4.31
CA GLY A 211 12.00 -29.09 5.18
C GLY A 211 13.35 -29.11 4.46
N GLU A 212 13.57 -30.11 3.61
CA GLU A 212 14.85 -30.28 2.91
C GLU A 212 15.01 -29.36 1.69
N TYR A 213 13.90 -29.01 1.03
CA TYR A 213 13.91 -28.26 -0.23
C TYR A 213 13.43 -26.81 -0.10
N GLY A 214 13.17 -26.32 1.11
CA GLY A 214 12.60 -25.00 1.37
C GLY A 214 13.40 -23.84 0.74
N LEU A 215 14.74 -23.89 0.80
CA LEU A 215 15.60 -22.87 0.20
C LEU A 215 15.55 -22.89 -1.33
N ILE A 216 15.55 -24.09 -1.92
CA ILE A 216 15.45 -24.29 -3.36
C ILE A 216 14.10 -23.77 -3.86
N LEU A 217 13.03 -24.12 -3.16
CA LEU A 217 11.67 -23.63 -3.39
C LEU A 217 11.57 -22.11 -3.33
N MET A 218 12.16 -21.50 -2.31
CA MET A 218 12.20 -20.05 -2.16
C MET A 218 12.92 -19.41 -3.36
N PHE A 219 14.09 -19.93 -3.73
CA PHE A 219 14.86 -19.42 -4.86
C PHE A 219 14.07 -19.48 -6.18
N PHE A 220 13.48 -20.63 -6.51
CA PHE A 220 12.68 -20.79 -7.72
C PHE A 220 11.40 -19.93 -7.70
N SER A 221 10.77 -19.79 -6.53
CA SER A 221 9.61 -18.91 -6.37
C SER A 221 9.98 -17.45 -6.62
N ILE A 222 11.11 -16.97 -6.10
CA ILE A 222 11.60 -15.60 -6.32
C ILE A 222 11.94 -15.40 -7.80
N LEU A 223 12.69 -16.33 -8.40
CA LEU A 223 13.09 -16.25 -9.80
C LEU A 223 11.86 -16.18 -10.73
N THR A 224 10.89 -17.08 -10.50
CA THR A 224 9.63 -17.11 -11.26
C THR A 224 8.85 -15.81 -11.04
N THR A 225 8.80 -15.29 -9.81
CA THR A 225 8.16 -14.00 -9.51
C THR A 225 8.81 -12.87 -10.29
N MET A 226 10.13 -12.77 -10.32
CA MET A 226 10.83 -11.71 -11.04
C MET A 226 10.58 -11.78 -12.56
N ILE A 227 10.56 -12.99 -13.14
CA ILE A 227 10.30 -13.19 -14.56
C ILE A 227 8.86 -12.79 -14.90
N VAL A 228 7.87 -13.32 -14.17
CA VAL A 228 6.45 -13.04 -14.45
C VAL A 228 6.14 -11.57 -14.16
N ALA A 229 6.72 -10.98 -13.11
CA ALA A 229 6.56 -9.56 -12.79
C ALA A 229 7.16 -8.64 -13.87
N HIS A 230 8.32 -8.99 -14.45
CA HIS A 230 8.89 -8.22 -15.56
C HIS A 230 7.92 -8.14 -16.75
N TYR A 231 7.38 -9.27 -17.18
CA TYR A 231 6.45 -9.31 -18.31
C TYR A 231 5.12 -8.63 -18.01
N THR A 232 4.60 -8.82 -16.79
CA THR A 232 3.38 -8.15 -16.31
C THR A 232 3.58 -6.63 -16.31
N HIS A 233 4.68 -6.14 -15.75
CA HIS A 233 5.00 -4.71 -15.75
C HIS A 233 5.11 -4.13 -17.17
N LYS A 234 5.82 -4.84 -18.07
CA LYS A 234 6.04 -4.36 -19.44
C LYS A 234 4.75 -4.34 -20.28
N TYR A 235 3.98 -5.43 -20.25
CA TYR A 235 2.85 -5.62 -21.16
C TYR A 235 1.51 -5.19 -20.58
N ILE A 236 1.33 -5.31 -19.27
CA ILE A 236 0.10 -4.86 -18.61
C ILE A 236 0.33 -3.44 -18.16
N GLU A 237 1.17 -3.21 -17.16
CA GLU A 237 1.26 -1.90 -16.50
C GLU A 237 1.66 -0.77 -17.46
N ILE A 238 2.78 -0.88 -18.17
CA ILE A 238 3.26 0.18 -19.06
C ILE A 238 2.38 0.29 -20.32
N SER A 239 2.11 -0.83 -21.00
CA SER A 239 1.45 -0.80 -22.29
C SER A 239 -0.04 -0.44 -22.16
N PHE A 240 -0.73 -0.97 -21.15
CA PHE A 240 -2.13 -0.63 -20.88
C PHE A 240 -2.28 0.82 -20.44
N THR A 241 -1.39 1.32 -19.55
CA THR A 241 -1.42 2.73 -19.13
C THR A 241 -1.19 3.66 -20.32
N ARG A 242 -0.24 3.33 -21.21
CA ARG A 242 -0.01 4.11 -22.43
C ARG A 242 -1.22 4.08 -23.36
N TYR A 243 -1.84 2.92 -23.55
CA TYR A 243 -3.04 2.77 -24.35
C TYR A 243 -4.19 3.65 -23.82
N LEU A 244 -4.48 3.59 -22.52
CA LEU A 244 -5.52 4.39 -21.89
C LEU A 244 -5.23 5.89 -21.99
N LYS A 245 -3.99 6.31 -21.71
CA LYS A 245 -3.59 7.72 -21.82
C LYS A 245 -3.77 8.26 -23.23
N ASN A 246 -3.35 7.50 -24.25
CA ASN A 246 -3.49 7.91 -25.65
C ASN A 246 -4.97 8.04 -26.05
N LYS A 247 -5.81 7.08 -25.64
CA LYS A 247 -7.25 7.12 -25.93
C LYS A 247 -7.93 8.30 -25.23
N TRP A 248 -7.57 8.58 -23.96
CA TRP A 248 -8.14 9.68 -23.19
C TRP A 248 -7.73 11.06 -23.72
N VAL A 249 -6.47 11.21 -24.15
CA VAL A 249 -6.01 12.42 -24.85
C VAL A 249 -6.79 12.61 -26.15
N LEU A 250 -6.96 11.56 -26.96
CA LEU A 250 -7.78 11.62 -28.17
C LEU A 250 -9.21 12.10 -27.89
N PHE A 251 -9.84 11.60 -26.83
CA PHE A 251 -11.18 12.05 -26.42
C PHE A 251 -11.22 13.54 -26.04
N LYS A 252 -10.19 14.06 -25.37
CA LYS A 252 -10.10 15.50 -25.07
C LYS A 252 -9.92 16.35 -26.34
N THR A 253 -9.08 15.91 -27.27
CA THR A 253 -8.84 16.64 -28.53
C THR A 253 -10.08 16.64 -29.43
N VAL A 254 -10.80 15.51 -29.52
CA VAL A 254 -12.06 15.44 -30.28
C VAL A 254 -13.14 16.33 -29.68
N ARG A 255 -13.29 16.35 -28.35
CA ARG A 255 -14.29 17.19 -27.68
C ARG A 255 -13.95 18.69 -27.77
N ALA A 256 -12.67 19.05 -27.82
CA ALA A 256 -12.23 20.43 -28.02
C ALA A 256 -12.44 20.94 -29.47
N ASN A 257 -12.46 20.04 -30.45
CA ASN A 257 -12.72 20.37 -31.86
C ASN A 257 -14.22 20.34 -32.23
N GLN A 258 -15.10 19.99 -31.29
CA GLN A 258 -16.56 19.96 -31.46
C GLN A 258 -17.30 21.10 -30.73
N ILE A 259 -16.54 22.02 -30.12
CA ILE A 259 -17.01 23.29 -29.52
C ILE A 259 -16.48 24.42 -30.40
#